data_AF-A0A820QSX1-F1
#
_entry.id   AF-A0A820QSX1-F1
#
_cell.length_a   1.000
_cell.length_b   1.000
_cell.length_c   1.000
_cell.angle_alpha   90.00
_cell.angle_beta   90.00
_cell.angle_gamma   90.00
#
_symmetry.space_group_name_H-M   'P 1'
#
loop_
_entity.id
_entity.type
_entity.pdbx_description
1 polymer ?
#
loop_
_entity_poly.entity_id
_entity_poly.type
_entity_poly.pdbx_seq_one_letter_code
_entity_poly.pdbx_strand_id
1 'polypeptide(L)'
;MDLISEDMRETVFAERQSILTDLSKPLQCSCFQTSIWDETLYKAWSQIVYQLVPNVKGLERTLTNFAEIIDADEILLFEKATFLVNILIRPKTKEIV
;
A
#
# COMPACT_ATOMS: atom_id res chain seq x y z
N MET A 1 11.60 -12.31 -3.48
CA MET A 1 10.57 -13.35 -3.70
C MET A 1 10.70 -14.04 -5.06
N ASP A 2 11.25 -13.33 -6.03
CA ASP A 2 11.60 -13.75 -7.39
C ASP A 2 12.38 -15.07 -7.50
N LEU A 3 13.28 -15.37 -6.55
CA LEU A 3 14.06 -16.63 -6.55
C LEU A 3 13.26 -17.86 -6.07
N ILE A 4 12.02 -17.66 -5.62
CA ILE A 4 11.12 -18.73 -5.17
C ILE A 4 10.08 -18.97 -6.28
N SER A 5 9.81 -20.24 -6.58
CA SER A 5 8.76 -20.64 -7.51
C SER A 5 7.40 -20.08 -7.06
N GLU A 6 6.59 -19.59 -8.01
CA GLU A 6 5.32 -18.91 -7.73
C GLU A 6 4.41 -19.71 -6.79
N ASP A 7 4.24 -21.00 -7.05
CA ASP A 7 3.40 -21.91 -6.26
C ASP A 7 3.82 -22.02 -4.78
N MET A 8 5.09 -21.71 -4.47
CA MET A 8 5.65 -21.82 -3.12
C MET A 8 5.72 -20.47 -2.40
N ARG A 9 5.54 -19.34 -3.09
CA ARG A 9 5.76 -18.00 -2.53
C ARG A 9 4.86 -17.74 -1.33
N GLU A 10 3.58 -18.05 -1.44
CA GLU A 10 2.61 -17.85 -0.36
C GLU A 10 2.91 -18.71 0.86
N THR A 11 3.23 -20.01 0.65
CA THR A 11 3.55 -20.94 1.73
C THR A 11 4.80 -20.49 2.49
N VAL A 12 5.88 -20.19 1.77
CA VAL A 12 7.14 -19.72 2.38
C VAL A 12 6.92 -18.40 3.11
N PHE A 13 6.18 -17.47 2.52
CA PHE A 13 5.88 -16.19 3.17
C PHE A 13 5.10 -16.39 4.48
N ALA A 14 4.03 -17.19 4.46
CA ALA A 14 3.20 -17.44 5.64
C ALA A 14 3.99 -18.08 6.79
N GLU A 15 4.86 -19.06 6.47
CA GLU A 15 5.73 -19.69 7.46
C GLU A 15 6.67 -18.66 8.10
N ARG A 16 7.36 -17.85 7.29
CA ARG A 16 8.30 -16.84 7.79
C ARG A 16 7.60 -15.73 8.56
N GLN A 17 6.44 -15.28 8.10
CA GLN A 17 5.62 -14.28 8.76
C GLN A 17 5.20 -14.76 10.16
N SER A 18 4.75 -16.02 10.28
CA SER A 18 4.36 -16.60 11.57
C SER A 18 5.52 -16.57 12.57
N ILE A 19 6.69 -17.05 12.15
CA ILE A 19 7.91 -17.05 12.96
C ILE A 19 8.28 -15.63 13.42
N LEU A 20 8.31 -14.66 12.50
CA LEU A 20 8.66 -13.27 12.83
C LEU A 20 7.64 -12.62 13.76
N THR A 21 6.35 -12.91 13.55
CA THR A 21 5.27 -12.34 14.38
C THR A 21 5.35 -12.86 15.82
N ASP A 22 5.63 -14.15 16.00
CA ASP A 22 5.81 -14.73 17.34
C ASP A 22 7.05 -14.19 18.04
N LEU A 23 8.18 -14.08 17.33
CA LEU A 23 9.42 -13.53 17.88
C LEU A 23 9.33 -12.04 18.20
N SER A 24 8.43 -11.31 17.54
CA SER A 24 8.25 -9.86 17.75
C SER A 24 7.43 -9.53 18.99
N LYS A 25 6.76 -10.49 19.62
CA LYS A 25 5.87 -10.23 20.77
C LYS A 25 6.63 -9.56 21.92
N PRO A 26 6.05 -8.51 22.54
CA PRO A 26 4.66 -8.04 22.41
C PRO A 26 4.42 -7.02 21.29
N LEU A 27 5.43 -6.69 20.48
CA LEU A 27 5.33 -5.73 19.40
C LEU A 27 4.54 -6.30 18.21
N GLN A 28 3.77 -5.44 17.54
CA GLN A 28 3.11 -5.80 16.30
C GLN A 28 4.09 -5.63 15.13
N CYS A 29 4.22 -6.67 14.31
CA CYS A 29 5.06 -6.68 13.12
C CYS A 29 4.18 -6.83 11.86
N SER A 30 4.46 -6.02 10.83
CA SER A 30 3.90 -6.21 9.49
C SER A 30 5.00 -6.73 8.56
N CYS A 31 4.74 -7.85 7.88
CA CYS A 31 5.68 -8.46 6.95
C CYS A 31 5.25 -8.21 5.51
N PHE A 32 6.22 -8.02 4.63
CA PHE A 32 5.99 -7.83 3.19
C PHE A 32 6.84 -8.80 2.39
N GLN A 33 6.21 -9.42 1.40
CA GLN A 33 6.91 -10.22 0.41
C GLN A 33 7.40 -9.26 -0.68
N THR A 34 8.73 -9.09 -0.82
CA THR A 34 9.29 -8.11 -1.76
C THR A 34 10.28 -8.73 -2.75
N SER A 35 10.39 -8.11 -3.92
CA SER A 35 11.49 -8.30 -4.87
C SER A 35 11.90 -6.96 -5.46
N ILE A 36 13.18 -6.80 -5.79
CA ILE A 36 13.68 -5.65 -6.55
C ILE A 36 13.30 -5.70 -8.04
N TRP A 37 12.77 -6.84 -8.51
CA TRP A 37 12.44 -7.08 -9.91
C TRP A 37 10.96 -6.88 -10.23
N ASP A 38 10.12 -6.56 -9.24
CA ASP A 38 8.68 -6.39 -9.40
C ASP A 38 8.14 -5.20 -8.56
N GLU A 39 6.84 -4.93 -8.68
CA GLU A 39 6.16 -3.81 -8.03
C GLU A 39 6.00 -3.97 -6.51
N THR A 40 6.28 -5.17 -5.97
CA THR A 40 6.02 -5.47 -4.55
C THR A 40 6.91 -4.64 -3.61
N LEU A 41 8.11 -4.26 -4.06
CA LEU A 41 8.99 -3.36 -3.31
C LEU A 41 8.36 -1.97 -3.15
N TYR A 42 7.82 -1.40 -4.24
CA TYR A 42 7.13 -0.11 -4.20
C TYR A 42 5.92 -0.17 -3.27
N LYS A 43 5.13 -1.26 -3.33
CA LYS A 43 3.99 -1.47 -2.45
C LYS A 43 4.37 -1.47 -0.97
N ALA A 44 5.45 -2.18 -0.60
CA ALA A 44 5.93 -2.23 0.77
C ALA A 44 6.42 -0.85 1.26
N TRP A 45 7.25 -0.18 0.47
CA TRP A 45 7.77 1.15 0.82
C TRP A 45 6.67 2.21 0.88
N SER A 46 5.69 2.17 -0.02
CA SER A 46 4.51 3.03 0.03
C SER A 46 3.78 2.89 1.37
N GLN A 47 3.56 1.66 1.86
CA GLN A 47 2.89 1.46 3.14
C GLN A 47 3.71 1.91 4.35
N ILE A 48 5.04 1.68 4.32
CA ILE A 48 5.94 2.13 5.39
C ILE A 48 5.94 3.67 5.46
N VAL A 49 6.11 4.35 4.32
CA VAL A 49 6.12 5.81 4.26
C VAL A 49 4.75 6.38 4.62
N TYR A 50 3.66 5.76 4.16
CA TYR A 50 2.29 6.18 4.48
C TYR A 50 2.04 6.32 5.98
N GLN A 51 2.54 5.38 6.81
CA GLN A 51 2.39 5.43 8.27
C GLN A 51 3.10 6.63 8.90
N LEU A 52 4.08 7.22 8.22
CA LEU A 52 4.85 8.37 8.68
C LEU A 52 4.30 9.71 8.18
N VAL A 53 3.36 9.70 7.21
CA VAL A 53 2.82 10.93 6.65
C VAL A 53 1.90 11.62 7.67
N PRO A 54 2.26 12.84 8.13
CA PRO A 54 1.40 13.56 9.06
C PRO A 54 0.12 14.02 8.36
N ASN A 55 -0.99 14.03 9.09
CA ASN A 55 -2.27 14.56 8.62
C ASN A 55 -2.81 13.92 7.32
N VAL A 56 -2.57 12.64 7.11
CA VAL A 56 -3.01 11.93 5.90
C VAL A 56 -4.52 12.05 5.67
N LYS A 57 -5.33 12.05 6.75
CA LYS A 57 -6.78 12.25 6.69
C LYS A 57 -7.21 13.59 6.09
N GLY A 58 -6.47 14.66 6.36
CA GLY A 58 -6.74 15.98 5.77
C GLY A 58 -6.44 16.01 4.27
N LEU A 59 -5.38 15.31 3.87
CA LEU A 59 -4.99 15.17 2.47
C LEU A 59 -6.00 14.31 1.70
N GLU A 60 -6.43 13.18 2.26
CA GLU A 60 -7.51 12.34 1.71
C GLU A 60 -8.78 13.15 1.47
N ARG A 61 -9.24 13.93 2.47
CA ARG A 61 -10.44 14.77 2.32
C ARG A 61 -10.32 15.79 1.18
N THR A 62 -9.14 16.41 1.05
CA THR A 62 -8.88 17.40 -0.01
C THR A 62 -8.90 16.73 -1.39
N LEU A 63 -8.28 15.56 -1.51
CA LEU A 63 -8.26 14.78 -2.75
C LEU A 63 -9.64 14.23 -3.11
N THR A 64 -10.45 13.80 -2.14
CA THR A 64 -11.83 13.38 -2.39
C THR A 64 -12.66 14.53 -2.94
N ASN A 65 -12.59 15.71 -2.32
CA ASN A 65 -13.29 16.89 -2.84
C ASN A 65 -12.80 17.27 -4.25
N PHE A 66 -11.49 17.22 -4.47
CA PHE A 66 -10.91 17.46 -5.78
C PHE A 66 -11.43 16.46 -6.83
N ALA A 67 -11.50 15.17 -6.49
CA ALA A 67 -12.01 14.12 -7.36
C ALA A 67 -13.50 14.30 -7.72
N GLU A 68 -14.32 14.72 -6.75
CA GLU A 68 -15.74 15.03 -6.96
C GLU A 68 -15.93 16.25 -7.87
N ILE A 69 -15.10 17.29 -7.73
CA ILE A 69 -15.19 18.52 -8.53
C ILE A 69 -14.87 18.25 -10.01
N ILE A 70 -13.90 17.38 -10.28
CA ILE A 70 -13.47 17.05 -11.65
C ILE A 70 -14.21 15.84 -12.24
N ASP A 71 -15.11 15.20 -11.47
CA ASP A 71 -15.83 13.97 -11.83
C ASP A 71 -14.88 12.83 -12.28
N ALA A 72 -13.78 12.62 -11.52
CA ALA A 72 -12.80 11.59 -11.82
C ALA A 72 -13.18 10.22 -11.23
N ASP A 73 -12.95 9.15 -12.00
CA ASP A 73 -13.14 7.77 -11.52
C ASP A 73 -12.09 7.36 -10.48
N GLU A 74 -10.85 7.86 -10.62
CA GLU A 74 -9.73 7.53 -9.74
C GLU A 74 -8.72 8.68 -9.69
N ILE A 75 -8.16 8.94 -8.50
CA ILE A 75 -7.02 9.83 -8.30
C ILE A 75 -5.91 9.10 -7.55
N LEU A 76 -4.71 9.19 -8.11
CA LEU A 76 -3.47 8.70 -7.51
C LEU A 76 -2.57 9.90 -7.17
N LEU A 77 -2.14 9.98 -5.91
CA LEU A 77 -1.15 10.96 -5.47
C LEU A 77 0.20 10.26 -5.23
N PHE A 78 1.22 10.73 -5.93
CA PHE A 78 2.60 10.25 -5.83
C PHE A 78 3.49 11.27 -5.14
N GLU A 79 4.44 10.78 -4.33
CA GLU A 79 5.57 11.59 -3.87
C GLU A 79 6.52 11.86 -5.05
N LYS A 80 6.95 13.12 -5.23
CA LYS A 80 7.64 13.58 -6.44
C LYS A 80 9.01 12.91 -6.65
N ALA A 81 9.79 12.70 -5.59
CA ALA A 81 11.16 12.22 -5.71
C ALA A 81 11.25 10.70 -5.88
N THR A 82 10.38 9.96 -5.18
CA THR A 82 10.42 8.50 -5.08
C THR A 82 9.35 7.79 -5.90
N PHE A 83 8.36 8.54 -6.38
CA PHE A 83 7.19 8.02 -7.10
C PHE A 83 6.41 6.97 -6.30
N LEU A 84 6.50 6.99 -4.96
CA LEU A 84 5.70 6.15 -4.10
C LEU A 84 4.25 6.63 -4.12
N VAL A 85 3.32 5.70 -4.32
CA VAL A 85 1.89 5.97 -4.16
C VAL A 85 1.65 6.25 -2.69
N ASN A 86 1.24 7.47 -2.38
CA ASN A 86 0.88 7.86 -1.01
C ASN A 86 -0.61 7.69 -0.78
N ILE A 87 -1.45 8.04 -1.75
CA ILE A 87 -2.91 8.01 -1.59
C ILE A 87 -3.56 7.56 -2.91
N LEU A 88 -4.56 6.69 -2.78
CA LEU A 88 -5.48 6.28 -3.83
C LEU A 88 -6.90 6.66 -3.39
N ILE A 89 -7.57 7.51 -4.17
CA ILE A 89 -8.98 7.84 -3.98
C ILE A 89 -9.79 7.28 -5.15
N ARG A 90 -10.84 6.52 -4.81
CA ARG A 90 -11.90 6.13 -5.73
C ARG A 90 -13.20 6.75 -5.24
N PRO A 91 -13.64 7.88 -5.84
CA PRO A 91 -14.95 8.44 -5.53
C PRO A 91 -16.02 7.37 -5.76
N LYS A 92 -17.02 7.28 -4.88
CA LYS A 92 -18.09 6.32 -5.08
C LYS A 92 -18.75 6.62 -6.42
N THR A 93 -18.79 5.61 -7.29
CA THR A 93 -19.57 5.61 -8.51
C THR A 93 -21.00 6.01 -8.16
N LYS A 94 -21.52 7.07 -8.78
CA LYS A 94 -22.95 7.39 -8.70
C LYS A 94 -23.68 6.15 -9.20
N GLU A 95 -24.44 5.48 -8.33
CA GLU A 95 -25.40 4.45 -8.76
C GLU A 95 -26.26 5.09 -9.86
N ILE A 96 -26.18 4.51 -11.05
CA ILE A 96 -26.94 4.90 -12.22
C ILE A 96 -28.41 4.64 -11.88
N VAL A 97 -29.19 5.72 -11.75
CA VAL A 97 -30.66 5.68 -11.67
C VAL A 97 -31.23 5.35 -13.04
#